data_AF-A0A935RCP5-F1
#
_entry.id   AF-A0A935RCP5-F1
#
_cell.length_a   1.000
_cell.length_b   1.000
_cell.length_c   1.000
_cell.angle_alpha   90.00
_cell.angle_beta   90.00
_cell.angle_gamma   90.00
#
_symmetry.space_group_name_H-M   'P 1'
#
loop_
_entity.id
_entity.type
_entity.pdbx_description
1 polymer ?
#
loop_
_entity_poly.entity_id
_entity_poly.type
_entity_poly.pdbx_seq_one_letter_code
_entity_poly.pdbx_strand_id
1 'polypeptide(L)'
;MAVAAAVYWLPRGIPPIRGLHHARGDAGASLCLLAILSAIWAMLGGAGHTFHANAFDWIPRFAVLRDLVVQDWPPRYVDASGRDLILRAPLGYYLPPAWLARKLGLAWADAILLVWTWLGITLFFAANLGGTAVRNLAGAALFVCASGLDLVGVWLAGGPPWLGGHLEWWAGRIQYSSTTTLLFWVPNHALPGWIAAAWLWRFRDDPRFVARLPVLFLPVMLWSPLPAIGLLPLAMVAAWVQWRRGSVQWAGCFKSLLLVAPAAGLVAAYLLMGVGAINAGIGAASPAQSAVELGIDIWRTIFFLMLEAGLFGMLALQRNCSPLMIASLVVLAALPWFSFGPNNDLAMRGSIPALTILWLVLIAELTARPAQRALSSLMRSVLAMLFLLGMATPFQEIYRALTGAPWAADTSLSAPAALRSFPPHYFASPNDSALRHVFRN
;
A
#
# COMPACT_ATOMS: atom_id res chain seq x y z
N MET A 1 2.80 11.41 7.32
CA MET A 1 4.11 10.74 7.26
C MET A 1 5.28 11.69 7.45
N ALA A 2 5.37 12.81 6.72
CA ALA A 2 6.45 13.80 6.92
C ALA A 2 6.52 14.41 8.33
N VAL A 3 5.37 14.66 8.99
CA VAL A 3 5.34 15.11 10.40
C VAL A 3 5.76 14.00 11.37
N ALA A 4 5.35 12.74 11.16
CA ALA A 4 5.84 11.61 11.95
C ALA A 4 7.35 11.37 11.72
N ALA A 5 7.82 11.58 10.48
CA ALA A 5 9.22 11.62 10.12
C ALA A 5 9.94 12.74 10.89
N ALA A 6 9.43 13.96 10.86
CA ALA A 6 10.05 15.11 11.52
C ALA A 6 10.05 15.02 13.05
N VAL A 7 8.95 14.56 13.67
CA VAL A 7 8.80 14.45 15.13
C VAL A 7 9.66 13.31 15.71
N TYR A 8 9.86 12.24 14.95
CA TYR A 8 10.64 11.09 15.42
C TYR A 8 12.10 11.12 14.98
N TRP A 9 12.39 11.53 13.73
CA TRP A 9 13.64 11.24 13.04
C TRP A 9 14.61 12.42 12.93
N LEU A 10 14.12 13.63 12.60
CA LEU A 10 14.98 14.83 12.48
C LEU A 10 15.85 15.05 13.75
N PRO A 11 15.35 14.80 14.98
CA PRO A 11 16.17 14.96 16.19
C PRO A 11 17.05 13.74 16.55
N ARG A 12 16.80 12.54 16.01
CA ARG A 12 17.37 11.28 16.56
C ARG A 12 18.26 10.50 15.59
N GLY A 13 18.29 10.88 14.32
CA GLY A 13 18.94 10.09 13.28
C GLY A 13 18.24 8.75 13.05
N ILE A 14 18.61 8.06 11.96
CA ILE A 14 18.14 6.71 11.66
C ILE A 14 18.90 5.73 12.57
N PRO A 15 18.27 5.04 13.55
CA PRO A 15 18.97 4.04 14.35
C PRO A 15 19.60 2.97 13.45
N PRO A 16 20.84 2.53 13.71
CA PRO A 16 21.49 1.50 12.91
C PRO A 16 20.70 0.19 13.03
N ILE A 17 20.60 -0.56 11.92
CA ILE A 17 20.07 -1.93 11.96
C ILE A 17 21.05 -2.75 12.81
N ARG A 18 20.56 -3.45 13.85
CA ARG A 18 21.37 -4.46 14.54
C ARG A 18 21.86 -5.49 13.52
N GLY A 19 23.16 -5.54 13.26
CA GLY A 19 23.79 -6.47 12.31
C GLY A 19 24.24 -5.86 10.97
N LEU A 20 24.01 -4.57 10.71
CA LEU A 20 24.59 -3.87 9.55
C LEU A 20 25.42 -2.68 10.05
N HIS A 21 26.73 -2.92 10.20
CA HIS A 21 27.69 -1.84 10.40
C HIS A 21 27.58 -0.85 9.23
N HIS A 22 27.39 0.43 9.53
CA HIS A 22 27.48 1.51 8.56
C HIS A 22 28.87 1.48 7.90
N ALA A 23 28.91 1.19 6.60
CA ALA A 23 29.87 1.89 5.75
C ALA A 23 29.32 3.31 5.62
N ARG A 24 29.78 4.24 6.46
CA ARG A 24 29.33 5.66 6.46
C ARG A 24 29.64 6.38 5.12
N GLY A 25 30.35 5.76 4.19
CA GLY A 25 30.81 6.37 2.93
C GLY A 25 29.77 6.52 1.81
N ASP A 26 28.73 5.68 1.73
CA ASP A 26 27.89 5.57 0.50
C ASP A 26 26.43 6.00 0.66
N ALA A 27 26.04 6.61 1.77
CA ALA A 27 24.63 6.94 2.03
C ALA A 27 24.08 7.94 1.00
N GLY A 28 24.87 8.96 0.64
CA GLY A 28 24.49 9.96 -0.37
C GLY A 28 24.34 9.33 -1.77
N ALA A 29 25.32 8.53 -2.20
CA ALA A 29 25.27 7.83 -3.47
C ALA A 29 24.08 6.84 -3.54
N SER A 30 23.83 6.10 -2.46
CA SER A 30 22.66 5.21 -2.36
C SER A 30 21.36 5.98 -2.51
N LEU A 31 21.20 7.09 -1.79
CA LEU A 31 19.98 7.90 -1.86
C LEU A 31 19.77 8.48 -3.26
N CYS A 32 20.83 8.96 -3.91
CA CYS A 32 20.76 9.49 -5.27
C CYS A 32 20.29 8.42 -6.27
N LEU A 33 20.93 7.24 -6.27
CA LEU A 33 20.54 6.14 -7.15
C LEU A 33 19.10 5.66 -6.90
N LEU A 34 18.70 5.56 -5.64
CA LEU A 34 17.33 5.18 -5.28
C LEU A 34 16.32 6.25 -5.67
N ALA A 35 16.66 7.53 -5.57
CA ALA A 35 15.80 8.62 -6.03
C ALA A 35 15.63 8.58 -7.55
N ILE A 36 16.69 8.27 -8.32
CA ILE A 36 16.61 8.09 -9.77
C ILE A 36 15.71 6.90 -10.13
N LEU A 37 15.93 5.73 -9.51
CA LEU A 37 15.07 4.56 -9.69
C LEU A 37 13.60 4.87 -9.35
N SER A 38 13.38 5.59 -8.24
CA SER A 38 12.05 6.01 -7.80
C SER A 38 11.37 6.93 -8.82
N ALA A 39 12.12 7.85 -9.45
CA ALA A 39 11.59 8.76 -10.45
C ALA A 39 11.16 7.99 -11.71
N ILE A 40 12.02 7.09 -12.20
CA ILE A 40 11.72 6.23 -13.34
C ILE A 40 10.46 5.40 -13.06
N TRP A 41 10.39 4.76 -11.89
CA TRP A 41 9.26 3.91 -11.53
C TRP A 41 7.96 4.71 -11.35
N ALA A 42 8.03 5.92 -10.77
CA ALA A 42 6.87 6.82 -10.65
C ALA A 42 6.36 7.29 -12.02
N MET A 43 7.25 7.64 -12.94
CA MET A 43 6.91 8.05 -14.31
C MET A 43 6.22 6.91 -15.09
N LEU A 44 6.73 5.68 -14.97
CA LEU A 44 6.10 4.50 -15.57
C LEU A 44 4.73 4.19 -14.95
N GLY A 45 4.54 4.51 -13.66
CA GLY A 45 3.30 4.23 -12.95
C GLY A 45 2.11 5.10 -13.34
N GLY A 46 2.30 6.12 -14.19
CA GLY A 46 1.23 6.95 -14.73
C GLY A 46 1.00 8.27 -14.02
N ALA A 47 1.66 8.51 -12.88
CA ALA A 47 1.63 9.81 -12.22
C ALA A 47 2.21 10.87 -13.17
N GLY A 48 1.43 11.87 -13.58
CA GLY A 48 1.91 12.96 -14.44
C GLY A 48 1.83 12.73 -15.95
N HIS A 49 1.12 11.71 -16.44
CA HIS A 49 0.86 11.46 -17.87
C HIS A 49 2.12 11.23 -18.74
N THR A 50 3.26 10.86 -18.15
CA THR A 50 4.52 10.68 -18.88
C THR A 50 4.57 9.39 -19.72
N PHE A 51 3.90 8.34 -19.25
CA PHE A 51 3.79 7.04 -19.91
C PHE A 51 2.34 6.57 -19.91
N HIS A 52 2.06 5.44 -20.55
CA HIS A 52 0.73 4.85 -20.46
C HIS A 52 0.35 4.54 -19.02
N ALA A 53 -0.83 5.00 -18.63
CA ALA A 53 -1.38 4.80 -17.31
C ALA A 53 -2.70 4.04 -17.39
N ASN A 54 -2.93 3.14 -16.43
CA ASN A 54 -4.15 2.34 -16.34
C ASN A 54 -5.39 3.24 -16.15
N ALA A 55 -6.13 3.47 -17.24
CA ALA A 55 -7.20 4.47 -17.30
C ALA A 55 -8.30 4.27 -16.26
N PHE A 56 -8.70 3.01 -16.02
CA PHE A 56 -9.76 2.65 -15.07
C PHE A 56 -9.51 3.22 -13.67
N ASP A 57 -8.26 3.19 -13.23
CA ASP A 57 -7.85 3.68 -11.92
C ASP A 57 -7.39 5.14 -11.99
N TRP A 58 -6.60 5.52 -12.98
CA TRP A 58 -6.01 6.86 -13.00
C TRP A 58 -7.02 7.98 -13.29
N ILE A 59 -8.00 7.77 -14.16
CA ILE A 59 -8.98 8.82 -14.53
C ILE A 59 -9.72 9.34 -13.28
N PRO A 60 -10.31 8.50 -12.40
CA PRO A 60 -10.88 8.96 -11.15
C PRO A 60 -9.90 9.69 -10.22
N ARG A 61 -8.62 9.29 -10.18
CA ARG A 61 -7.60 9.89 -9.30
C ARG A 61 -7.29 11.32 -9.70
N PHE A 62 -7.12 11.58 -11.00
CA PHE A 62 -6.91 12.94 -11.49
C PHE A 62 -8.16 13.80 -11.34
N ALA A 63 -9.35 13.24 -11.56
CA ALA A 63 -10.60 13.96 -11.35
C ALA A 63 -10.81 14.35 -9.88
N VAL A 64 -10.49 13.46 -8.93
CA VAL A 64 -10.48 13.77 -7.49
C VAL A 64 -9.45 14.85 -7.16
N LEU A 65 -8.24 14.77 -7.69
CA LEU A 65 -7.22 15.80 -7.50
C LEU A 65 -7.71 17.15 -8.03
N ARG A 66 -8.27 17.18 -9.23
CA ARG A 66 -8.84 18.37 -9.88
C ARG A 66 -9.94 18.98 -9.02
N ASP A 67 -10.90 18.20 -8.54
CA ASP A 67 -11.99 18.70 -7.70
C ASP A 67 -11.48 19.27 -6.37
N LEU A 68 -10.45 18.67 -5.78
CA LEU A 68 -9.78 19.23 -4.60
C LEU A 68 -9.03 20.52 -4.90
N VAL A 69 -8.65 20.82 -6.15
CA VAL A 69 -7.98 22.06 -6.54
C VAL A 69 -8.99 23.17 -6.83
N VAL A 70 -10.07 22.86 -7.56
CA VAL A 70 -10.96 23.87 -8.13
C VAL A 70 -12.21 24.18 -7.30
N GLN A 71 -12.66 23.26 -6.44
CA GLN A 71 -13.87 23.45 -5.62
C GLN A 71 -13.50 23.92 -4.21
N ASP A 72 -14.44 24.56 -3.52
CA ASP A 72 -14.28 24.82 -2.08
C ASP A 72 -14.31 23.53 -1.27
N TRP A 73 -13.67 23.55 -0.11
CA TRP A 73 -13.63 22.39 0.77
C TRP A 73 -14.87 22.34 1.67
N PRO A 74 -15.54 21.17 1.82
CA PRO A 74 -15.33 19.93 1.05
C PRO A 74 -15.97 20.01 -0.35
N PRO A 75 -15.41 19.37 -1.39
CA PRO A 75 -16.05 19.30 -2.71
C PRO A 75 -17.48 18.75 -2.59
N ARG A 76 -18.44 19.46 -3.19
CA ARG A 76 -19.88 19.18 -3.12
C ARG A 76 -20.45 18.82 -4.48
N TYR A 77 -21.44 17.94 -4.47
CA TYR A 77 -22.10 17.45 -5.67
C TYR A 77 -23.58 17.26 -5.39
N VAL A 78 -24.39 17.29 -6.46
CA VAL A 78 -25.82 16.99 -6.39
C VAL A 78 -26.09 15.83 -7.32
N ASP A 79 -26.72 14.77 -6.81
CA ASP A 79 -27.11 13.65 -7.65
C ASP A 79 -28.40 13.93 -8.44
N ALA A 80 -28.77 13.01 -9.35
CA ALA A 80 -29.96 13.17 -10.19
C ALA A 80 -31.28 13.27 -9.39
N SER A 81 -31.29 12.86 -8.12
CA SER A 81 -32.45 12.96 -7.22
C SER A 81 -32.44 14.24 -6.37
N GLY A 82 -31.48 15.14 -6.58
CA GLY A 82 -31.35 16.38 -5.82
C GLY A 82 -30.70 16.20 -4.44
N ARG A 83 -30.10 15.03 -4.15
CA ARG A 83 -29.42 14.80 -2.87
C ARG A 83 -28.03 15.44 -2.89
N ASP A 84 -27.73 16.16 -1.81
CA ASP A 84 -26.42 16.77 -1.57
C ASP A 84 -25.40 15.70 -1.14
N LEU A 85 -24.26 15.69 -1.81
CA LEU A 85 -23.18 14.73 -1.63
C LEU A 85 -21.86 15.47 -1.48
N ILE A 86 -20.98 14.91 -0.66
CA ILE A 86 -19.59 15.35 -0.53
C ILE A 86 -18.63 14.27 -0.99
N LEU A 87 -17.45 14.69 -1.43
CA LEU A 87 -16.35 13.77 -1.67
C LEU A 87 -15.95 13.08 -0.35
N ARG A 88 -16.04 11.75 -0.35
CA ARG A 88 -15.68 10.85 0.74
C ARG A 88 -14.73 9.76 0.24
N ALA A 89 -13.52 10.15 -0.13
CA ALA A 89 -12.43 9.25 -0.52
C ALA A 89 -11.26 9.31 0.48
N PRO A 90 -10.32 8.35 0.49
CA PRO A 90 -9.07 8.47 1.22
C PRO A 90 -8.21 9.61 0.63
N LEU A 91 -8.14 10.76 1.31
CA LEU A 91 -7.60 11.98 0.70
C LEU A 91 -6.12 12.23 0.94
N GLY A 92 -5.47 11.51 1.84
CA GLY A 92 -4.09 11.83 2.24
C GLY A 92 -3.07 11.80 1.09
N TYR A 93 -3.35 11.09 0.00
CA TYR A 93 -2.53 11.11 -1.21
C TYR A 93 -2.64 12.43 -1.98
N TYR A 94 -3.85 13.00 -2.02
CA TYR A 94 -4.20 14.12 -2.89
C TYR A 94 -4.09 15.47 -2.19
N LEU A 95 -4.24 15.52 -0.85
CA LEU A 95 -4.24 16.79 -0.12
C LEU A 95 -2.95 17.61 -0.33
N PRO A 96 -1.73 17.04 -0.23
CA PRO A 96 -0.51 17.84 -0.43
C PRO A 96 -0.37 18.35 -1.87
N PRO A 97 -0.57 17.51 -2.92
CA PRO A 97 -0.60 18.01 -4.29
C PRO A 97 -1.68 19.05 -4.55
N ALA A 98 -2.91 18.83 -4.09
CA ALA A 98 -4.03 19.75 -4.29
C ALA A 98 -3.77 21.11 -3.65
N TRP A 99 -3.25 21.14 -2.42
CA TRP A 99 -2.91 22.39 -1.73
C TRP A 99 -1.86 23.21 -2.49
N LEU A 100 -0.83 22.55 -3.03
CA LEU A 100 0.21 23.25 -3.79
C LEU A 100 -0.32 23.69 -5.17
N ALA A 101 -1.09 22.84 -5.84
CA ALA A 101 -1.70 23.15 -7.13
C ALA A 101 -2.74 24.27 -7.04
N ARG A 102 -3.46 24.43 -5.92
CA ARG A 102 -4.30 25.62 -5.67
C ARG A 102 -3.54 26.94 -5.74
N LYS A 103 -2.25 26.94 -5.41
CA LYS A 103 -1.39 28.13 -5.43
C LYS A 103 -0.72 28.35 -6.78
N LEU A 104 -0.29 27.25 -7.42
CA LEU A 104 0.47 27.30 -8.68
C LEU A 104 -0.41 27.25 -9.93
N GLY A 105 -1.67 26.83 -9.78
CA GLY A 105 -2.62 26.63 -10.86
C GLY A 105 -2.84 25.14 -11.18
N LEU A 106 -4.04 24.83 -11.67
CA LEU A 106 -4.49 23.47 -11.99
C LEU A 106 -3.56 22.76 -13.01
N ALA A 107 -2.95 23.51 -13.92
CA ALA A 107 -2.02 22.97 -14.92
C ALA A 107 -0.79 22.25 -14.32
N TRP A 108 -0.45 22.54 -13.05
CA TRP A 108 0.67 21.89 -12.36
C TRP A 108 0.25 20.68 -11.51
N ALA A 109 -1.04 20.39 -11.39
CA ALA A 109 -1.54 19.37 -10.47
C ALA A 109 -0.91 17.99 -10.70
N ASP A 110 -0.84 17.54 -11.95
CA ASP A 110 -0.35 16.21 -12.29
C ASP A 110 1.17 16.09 -12.12
N ALA A 111 1.92 17.16 -12.45
CA ALA A 111 3.35 17.24 -12.21
C ALA A 111 3.69 17.22 -10.71
N ILE A 112 2.92 17.94 -9.90
CA ILE A 112 3.08 17.93 -8.44
C ILE A 112 2.73 16.54 -7.88
N LEU A 113 1.69 15.88 -8.41
CA LEU A 113 1.33 14.52 -8.01
C LEU A 113 2.46 13.54 -8.32
N LEU A 114 3.10 13.64 -9.50
CA LEU A 114 4.28 12.85 -9.86
C LEU A 114 5.42 13.06 -8.88
N VAL A 115 5.77 14.32 -8.56
CA VAL A 115 6.81 14.65 -7.57
C VAL A 115 6.45 14.07 -6.19
N TRP A 116 5.18 14.18 -5.77
CA TRP A 116 4.71 13.64 -4.50
C TRP A 116 4.83 12.10 -4.44
N THR A 117 4.51 11.43 -5.55
CA THR A 117 4.65 9.98 -5.70
C THR A 117 6.13 9.58 -5.59
N TRP A 118 6.98 10.25 -6.35
CA TRP A 118 8.43 10.06 -6.35
C TRP A 118 9.04 10.21 -4.95
N LEU A 119 8.66 11.26 -4.21
CA LEU A 119 9.13 11.49 -2.84
C LEU A 119 8.66 10.36 -1.90
N GLY A 120 7.44 9.85 -2.07
CA GLY A 120 6.92 8.72 -1.30
C GLY A 120 7.71 7.44 -1.51
N ILE A 121 8.01 7.08 -2.78
CA ILE A 121 8.83 5.92 -3.13
C ILE A 121 10.24 6.09 -2.57
N THR A 122 10.84 7.26 -2.76
CA THR A 122 12.20 7.56 -2.27
C THR A 122 12.27 7.44 -0.75
N LEU A 123 11.25 7.94 -0.03
CA LEU A 123 11.16 7.81 1.43
C LEU A 123 11.07 6.34 1.86
N PHE A 124 10.29 5.52 1.15
CA PHE A 124 10.22 4.09 1.41
C PHE A 124 11.58 3.42 1.24
N PHE A 125 12.29 3.64 0.13
CA PHE A 125 13.61 3.04 -0.06
C PHE A 125 14.66 3.58 0.92
N ALA A 126 14.61 4.88 1.25
CA ALA A 126 15.48 5.49 2.25
C ALA A 126 15.32 4.83 3.63
N ALA A 127 14.09 4.46 4.02
CA ALA A 127 13.83 3.77 5.29
C ALA A 127 14.47 2.37 5.37
N ASN A 128 14.77 1.77 4.22
CA ASN A 128 15.29 0.41 4.09
C ASN A 128 16.80 0.35 3.77
N LEU A 129 17.51 1.50 3.79
CA LEU A 129 18.96 1.54 3.63
C LEU A 129 19.69 0.70 4.69
N GLY A 130 20.67 -0.09 4.25
CA GLY A 130 21.41 -0.98 5.14
C GLY A 130 22.75 -1.52 4.61
N GLY A 131 23.14 -1.23 3.36
CA GLY A 131 24.40 -1.73 2.79
C GLY A 131 25.12 -0.72 1.92
N THR A 132 25.97 -1.23 1.02
CA THR A 132 26.61 -0.44 -0.05
C THR A 132 25.57 0.02 -1.06
N ALA A 133 25.89 1.04 -1.86
CA ALA A 133 25.00 1.53 -2.92
C ALA A 133 24.49 0.42 -3.84
N VAL A 134 25.37 -0.50 -4.25
CA VAL A 134 25.02 -1.65 -5.10
C VAL A 134 24.00 -2.58 -4.41
N ARG A 135 24.18 -2.89 -3.12
CA ARG A 135 23.25 -3.77 -2.39
C ARG A 135 21.89 -3.10 -2.18
N ASN A 136 21.89 -1.80 -1.88
CA ASN A 136 20.66 -1.03 -1.72
C ASN A 136 19.90 -0.96 -3.06
N LEU A 137 20.60 -0.71 -4.17
CA LEU A 137 20.01 -0.69 -5.50
C LEU A 137 19.49 -2.08 -5.91
N ALA A 138 20.25 -3.15 -5.67
CA ALA A 138 19.80 -4.51 -5.92
C ALA A 138 18.55 -4.86 -5.10
N GLY A 139 18.51 -4.46 -3.82
CA GLY A 139 17.35 -4.66 -2.97
C GLY A 139 16.12 -3.89 -3.48
N ALA A 140 16.30 -2.66 -3.94
CA ALA A 140 15.22 -1.87 -4.52
C ALA A 140 14.72 -2.44 -5.85
N ALA A 141 15.63 -2.90 -6.73
CA ALA A 141 15.26 -3.57 -7.97
C ALA A 141 14.47 -4.86 -7.71
N LEU A 142 14.91 -5.68 -6.75
CA LEU A 142 14.16 -6.87 -6.32
C LEU A 142 12.78 -6.50 -5.75
N PHE A 143 12.68 -5.37 -5.03
CA PHE A 143 11.40 -4.90 -4.52
C PHE A 143 10.46 -4.47 -5.64
N VAL A 144 10.93 -3.73 -6.66
CA VAL A 144 10.14 -3.38 -7.86
C VAL A 144 9.60 -4.63 -8.55
N CYS A 145 10.40 -5.70 -8.55
CA CYS A 145 10.11 -6.98 -9.16
C CYS A 145 9.33 -7.96 -8.26
N ALA A 146 9.02 -7.60 -7.01
CA ALA A 146 8.42 -8.53 -6.05
C ALA A 146 6.94 -8.81 -6.38
N SER A 147 6.61 -10.08 -6.56
CA SER A 147 5.27 -10.58 -6.88
C SER A 147 5.07 -11.99 -6.34
N GLY A 148 3.81 -12.40 -6.21
CA GLY A 148 3.45 -13.81 -6.13
C GLY A 148 3.64 -14.54 -7.46
N LEU A 149 3.24 -15.81 -7.51
CA LEU A 149 3.38 -16.67 -8.69
C LEU A 149 2.14 -16.60 -9.61
N ASP A 150 1.67 -15.39 -9.96
CA ASP A 150 0.44 -15.19 -10.74
C ASP A 150 0.48 -15.92 -12.09
N LEU A 151 1.65 -15.97 -12.73
CA LEU A 151 1.83 -16.69 -13.99
C LEU A 151 1.45 -18.18 -13.84
N VAL A 152 1.87 -18.81 -12.74
CA VAL A 152 1.51 -20.19 -12.43
C VAL A 152 0.01 -20.30 -12.15
N GLY A 153 -0.53 -19.34 -11.40
CA GLY A 153 -1.97 -19.26 -11.12
C GLY A 153 -2.84 -19.18 -12.38
N VAL A 154 -2.47 -18.32 -13.33
CA VAL A 154 -3.13 -18.16 -14.64
C VAL A 154 -3.11 -19.48 -15.44
N TRP A 155 -1.95 -20.15 -15.47
CA TRP A 155 -1.82 -21.45 -16.16
C TRP A 155 -2.70 -22.52 -15.52
N LEU A 156 -2.74 -22.60 -14.18
CA LEU A 156 -3.59 -23.55 -13.46
C LEU A 156 -5.08 -23.24 -13.61
N ALA A 157 -5.45 -21.97 -13.79
CA ALA A 157 -6.80 -21.54 -14.09
C ALA A 157 -7.23 -21.80 -15.55
N GLY A 158 -6.35 -22.36 -16.39
CA GLY A 158 -6.65 -22.75 -17.77
C GLY A 158 -6.60 -21.62 -18.80
N GLY A 159 -6.09 -20.44 -18.43
CA GLY A 159 -5.94 -19.31 -19.35
C GLY A 159 -4.51 -19.21 -19.90
N PRO A 160 -4.29 -19.02 -21.22
CA PRO A 160 -2.98 -18.64 -21.71
C PRO A 160 -2.70 -17.18 -21.28
N PRO A 161 -1.55 -16.89 -20.63
CA PRO A 161 -1.18 -15.51 -20.35
C PRO A 161 -0.89 -14.80 -21.69
N TRP A 162 -1.51 -13.65 -21.92
CA TRP A 162 -1.15 -12.78 -23.03
C TRP A 162 -0.20 -11.66 -22.59
N LEU A 163 0.64 -11.22 -23.51
CA LEU A 163 1.58 -10.12 -23.26
C LEU A 163 0.80 -8.80 -23.05
N GLY A 164 1.16 -8.06 -22.01
CA GLY A 164 0.45 -6.87 -21.52
C GLY A 164 -0.81 -7.15 -20.70
N GLY A 165 -1.11 -8.41 -20.37
CA GLY A 165 -2.25 -8.79 -19.54
C GLY A 165 -2.04 -8.50 -18.05
N HIS A 166 -3.15 -8.26 -17.34
CA HIS A 166 -3.14 -8.08 -15.89
C HIS A 166 -3.41 -9.44 -15.21
N LEU A 167 -2.34 -10.13 -14.79
CA LEU A 167 -2.35 -11.56 -14.42
C LEU A 167 -3.05 -11.88 -13.09
N GLU A 168 -3.12 -10.91 -12.18
CA GLU A 168 -3.37 -11.15 -10.75
C GLU A 168 -4.84 -11.47 -10.41
N TRP A 169 -5.75 -11.45 -11.38
CA TRP A 169 -7.17 -11.81 -11.22
C TRP A 169 -7.45 -13.31 -11.42
N TRP A 170 -6.42 -14.14 -11.53
CA TRP A 170 -6.55 -15.58 -11.77
C TRP A 170 -7.35 -16.32 -10.69
N ALA A 171 -7.39 -15.80 -9.47
CA ALA A 171 -8.17 -16.35 -8.35
C ALA A 171 -9.57 -15.71 -8.19
N GLY A 172 -10.03 -14.94 -9.18
CA GLY A 172 -11.39 -14.40 -9.24
C GLY A 172 -11.60 -13.17 -8.36
N ARG A 173 -11.91 -13.34 -7.07
CA ARG A 173 -12.26 -12.24 -6.14
C ARG A 173 -11.19 -11.92 -5.10
N ILE A 174 -10.04 -12.58 -5.19
CA ILE A 174 -8.92 -12.39 -4.28
C ILE A 174 -7.68 -12.16 -5.12
N GLN A 175 -6.87 -11.21 -4.68
CA GLN A 175 -5.69 -10.74 -5.41
C GLN A 175 -4.69 -10.16 -4.42
N TYR A 176 -3.43 -10.58 -4.53
CA TYR A 176 -2.28 -9.98 -3.85
C TYR A 176 -1.40 -9.32 -4.88
N SER A 177 -1.56 -8.01 -5.04
CA SER A 177 -0.88 -7.30 -6.09
C SER A 177 0.64 -7.27 -5.90
N SER A 178 1.36 -7.48 -7.00
CA SER A 178 2.78 -7.20 -7.14
C SER A 178 3.06 -5.75 -6.76
N THR A 179 4.29 -5.48 -6.34
CA THR A 179 4.67 -4.11 -5.93
C THR A 179 4.58 -3.12 -7.09
N THR A 180 4.87 -3.53 -8.32
CA THR A 180 4.70 -2.68 -9.51
C THR A 180 3.24 -2.46 -9.84
N THR A 181 2.38 -3.49 -9.78
CA THR A 181 0.93 -3.30 -9.92
C THR A 181 0.42 -2.31 -8.88
N LEU A 182 0.80 -2.47 -7.62
CA LEU A 182 0.40 -1.57 -6.55
C LEU A 182 0.76 -0.11 -6.87
N LEU A 183 1.95 0.15 -7.41
CA LEU A 183 2.33 1.51 -7.80
C LEU A 183 1.56 2.00 -9.04
N PHE A 184 1.36 1.15 -10.04
CA PHE A 184 0.83 1.53 -11.36
C PHE A 184 -0.69 1.70 -11.37
N TRP A 185 -1.37 1.14 -10.37
CA TRP A 185 -2.82 1.21 -10.25
C TRP A 185 -3.25 2.00 -9.02
N VAL A 186 -2.57 1.79 -7.88
CA VAL A 186 -3.06 2.26 -6.58
C VAL A 186 -1.97 2.88 -5.68
N PRO A 187 -1.17 3.85 -6.17
CA PRO A 187 -0.07 4.44 -5.39
C PRO A 187 -0.56 5.09 -4.08
N ASN A 188 -1.80 5.58 -4.07
CA ASN A 188 -2.49 6.10 -2.89
C ASN A 188 -2.64 5.06 -1.76
N HIS A 189 -2.73 3.76 -2.08
CA HIS A 189 -2.75 2.68 -1.10
C HIS A 189 -1.35 2.11 -0.83
N ALA A 190 -0.53 1.96 -1.88
CA ALA A 190 0.80 1.36 -1.84
C ALA A 190 1.74 2.11 -0.89
N LEU A 191 1.94 3.42 -1.12
CA LEU A 191 2.92 4.24 -0.40
C LEU A 191 2.72 4.26 1.12
N PRO A 192 1.53 4.58 1.67
CA PRO A 192 1.35 4.58 3.12
C PRO A 192 1.51 3.18 3.73
N GLY A 193 1.08 2.13 3.04
CA GLY A 193 1.24 0.74 3.48
C GLY A 193 2.71 0.33 3.55
N TRP A 194 3.46 0.59 2.47
CA TRP A 194 4.90 0.29 2.38
C TRP A 194 5.73 1.03 3.42
N ILE A 195 5.54 2.35 3.53
CA ILE A 195 6.29 3.19 4.47
C ILE A 195 6.00 2.76 5.91
N ALA A 196 4.72 2.59 6.27
CA ALA A 196 4.35 2.23 7.63
C ALA A 196 4.82 0.81 7.99
N ALA A 197 4.73 -0.15 7.08
CA ALA A 197 5.22 -1.51 7.29
C ALA A 197 6.74 -1.57 7.41
N ALA A 198 7.48 -0.85 6.56
CA ALA A 198 8.93 -0.76 6.65
C ALA A 198 9.38 -0.15 7.99
N TRP A 199 8.73 0.91 8.45
CA TRP A 199 9.03 1.51 9.75
C TRP A 199 8.66 0.59 10.90
N LEU A 200 7.48 -0.04 10.86
CA LEU A 200 7.07 -1.02 11.88
C LEU A 200 8.08 -2.17 11.93
N TRP A 201 8.42 -2.76 10.79
CA TRP A 201 9.43 -3.80 10.71
C TRP A 201 10.75 -3.33 11.31
N ARG A 202 11.24 -2.17 10.92
CA ARG A 202 12.55 -1.66 11.36
C ARG A 202 12.61 -1.33 12.86
N PHE A 203 11.53 -0.79 13.42
CA PHE A 203 11.53 -0.25 14.80
C PHE A 203 10.63 -1.00 15.78
N ARG A 204 10.12 -2.18 15.40
CA ARG A 204 9.29 -3.03 16.27
C ARG A 204 9.90 -3.30 17.65
N ASP A 205 11.23 -3.35 17.74
CA ASP A 205 11.93 -3.62 19.00
C ASP A 205 12.20 -2.35 19.85
N ASP A 206 12.03 -1.15 19.28
CA ASP A 206 12.17 0.11 20.01
C ASP A 206 10.85 0.44 20.75
N PRO A 207 10.81 0.37 22.10
CA PRO A 207 9.59 0.62 22.86
C PRO A 207 9.08 2.05 22.71
N ARG A 208 9.96 3.01 22.38
CA ARG A 208 9.58 4.41 22.15
C ARG A 208 8.88 4.58 20.80
N PHE A 209 9.22 3.76 19.81
CA PHE A 209 8.55 3.76 18.51
C PHE A 209 7.17 3.13 18.65
N VAL A 210 7.11 1.95 19.28
CA VAL A 210 5.85 1.23 19.52
C VAL A 210 4.84 2.10 20.27
N ALA A 211 5.29 2.88 21.26
CA ALA A 211 4.43 3.80 21.99
C ALA A 211 3.89 4.98 21.16
N ARG A 212 4.47 5.24 19.99
CA ARG A 212 4.05 6.31 19.07
C ARG A 212 3.35 5.79 17.82
N LEU A 213 3.03 4.49 17.77
CA LEU A 213 2.22 3.92 16.68
C LEU A 213 0.91 4.68 16.43
N PRO A 214 0.16 5.19 17.43
CA PRO A 214 -1.02 6.02 17.15
C PRO A 214 -0.74 7.23 16.25
N VAL A 215 0.44 7.86 16.40
CA VAL A 215 0.88 8.99 15.56
C VAL A 215 1.16 8.54 14.12
N LEU A 216 1.64 7.30 13.94
CA LEU A 216 1.82 6.70 12.61
C LEU A 216 0.47 6.35 11.97
N PHE A 217 -0.48 5.83 12.73
CA PHE A 217 -1.78 5.38 12.20
C PHE A 217 -2.63 6.52 11.65
N LEU A 218 -2.65 7.68 12.29
CA LEU A 218 -3.45 8.83 11.82
C LEU A 218 -3.21 9.16 10.32
N PRO A 219 -1.96 9.41 9.86
CA PRO A 219 -1.71 9.65 8.45
C PRO A 219 -1.90 8.42 7.57
N VAL A 220 -1.71 7.18 8.05
CA VAL A 220 -2.05 5.98 7.24
C VAL A 220 -3.55 5.94 6.99
N MET A 221 -4.38 6.13 8.02
CA MET A 221 -5.84 6.11 7.91
C MET A 221 -6.35 7.19 6.97
N LEU A 222 -5.84 8.43 7.10
CA LEU A 222 -6.22 9.54 6.21
C LEU A 222 -5.81 9.28 4.75
N TRP A 223 -4.66 8.66 4.53
CA TRP A 223 -4.16 8.33 3.20
C TRP A 223 -4.91 7.13 2.61
N SER A 224 -5.17 6.12 3.43
CA SER A 224 -5.58 4.81 2.99
C SER A 224 -6.07 3.93 4.17
N PRO A 225 -7.39 3.83 4.42
CA PRO A 225 -7.92 3.06 5.54
C PRO A 225 -7.69 1.56 5.43
N LEU A 226 -7.67 0.99 4.23
CA LEU A 226 -7.52 -0.46 4.04
C LEU A 226 -6.12 -0.99 4.45
N PRO A 227 -4.99 -0.39 4.04
CA PRO A 227 -3.68 -0.66 4.62
C PRO A 227 -3.61 -0.38 6.12
N ALA A 228 -4.35 0.60 6.66
CA ALA A 228 -4.39 0.82 8.11
C ALA A 228 -5.02 -0.39 8.83
N ILE A 229 -6.10 -0.96 8.28
CA ILE A 229 -6.72 -2.20 8.79
C ILE A 229 -5.72 -3.35 8.76
N GLY A 230 -5.00 -3.53 7.65
CA GLY A 230 -3.96 -4.56 7.51
C GLY A 230 -2.76 -4.39 8.44
N LEU A 231 -2.38 -3.15 8.74
CA LEU A 231 -1.27 -2.81 9.62
C LEU A 231 -1.62 -3.01 11.11
N LEU A 232 -2.89 -2.84 11.48
CA LEU A 232 -3.37 -2.92 12.87
C LEU A 232 -2.96 -4.22 13.59
N PRO A 233 -3.23 -5.43 13.08
CA PRO A 233 -2.80 -6.67 13.74
C PRO A 233 -1.28 -6.77 13.90
N LEU A 234 -0.51 -6.25 12.94
CA LEU A 234 0.95 -6.23 13.01
C LEU A 234 1.45 -5.29 14.12
N ALA A 235 0.83 -4.11 14.23
CA ALA A 235 1.10 -3.14 15.29
C ALA A 235 0.73 -3.70 16.68
N MET A 236 -0.39 -4.42 16.77
CA MET A 236 -0.81 -5.09 18.00
C MET A 236 0.20 -6.16 18.44
N VAL A 237 0.73 -6.96 17.51
CA VAL A 237 1.77 -7.94 17.83
C VAL A 237 3.07 -7.26 18.30
N ALA A 238 3.49 -6.16 17.65
CA ALA A 238 4.64 -5.39 18.12
C ALA A 238 4.43 -4.85 19.55
N ALA A 239 3.24 -4.30 19.85
CA ALA A 239 2.88 -3.86 21.19
C ALA A 239 2.85 -5.01 22.21
N TRP A 240 2.28 -6.15 21.82
CA TRP A 240 2.23 -7.37 22.65
C TRP A 240 3.63 -7.88 22.99
N VAL A 241 4.56 -7.89 22.03
CA VAL A 241 5.96 -8.27 22.27
C VAL A 241 6.62 -7.35 23.30
N GLN A 242 6.41 -6.03 23.20
CA GLN A 242 6.95 -5.08 24.18
C GLN A 242 6.31 -5.25 25.57
N TRP A 243 5.02 -5.58 25.62
CA TRP A 243 4.32 -5.92 26.86
C TRP A 243 4.91 -7.18 27.52
N ARG A 244 5.10 -8.26 26.76
CA ARG A 244 5.73 -9.50 27.23
C ARG A 244 7.16 -9.29 27.72
N ARG A 245 7.87 -8.28 27.19
CA ARG A 245 9.23 -7.89 27.59
C ARG A 245 9.26 -6.89 28.77
N GLY A 246 8.11 -6.42 29.25
CA GLY A 246 8.04 -5.38 30.29
C GLY A 246 8.58 -4.02 29.84
N SER A 247 8.69 -3.76 28.54
CA SER A 247 9.34 -2.55 27.98
C SER A 247 8.36 -1.46 27.54
N VAL A 248 7.05 -1.65 27.77
CA VAL A 248 5.98 -0.73 27.32
C VAL A 248 6.15 0.67 27.93
N GLN A 249 6.09 1.69 27.08
CA GLN A 249 6.14 3.09 27.49
C GLN A 249 4.71 3.64 27.65
N TRP A 250 4.00 3.24 28.71
CA TRP A 250 2.58 3.59 28.93
C TRP A 250 2.29 5.08 28.84
N ALA A 251 3.10 5.92 29.48
CA ALA A 251 2.96 7.37 29.41
C ALA A 251 3.14 7.91 27.98
N GLY A 252 4.05 7.30 27.20
CA GLY A 252 4.26 7.63 25.79
C GLY A 252 3.07 7.22 24.91
N CYS A 253 2.48 6.04 25.16
CA CYS A 253 1.27 5.57 24.50
C CYS A 253 0.11 6.53 24.76
N PHE A 254 -0.14 6.86 26.03
CA PHE A 254 -1.23 7.76 26.42
C PHE A 254 -1.07 9.16 25.81
N LYS A 255 0.13 9.75 25.87
CA LYS A 255 0.42 11.03 25.22
C LYS A 255 0.20 10.98 23.71
N SER A 256 0.61 9.90 23.06
CA SER A 256 0.44 9.72 21.62
C SER A 256 -1.03 9.61 21.24
N LEU A 257 -1.82 8.86 22.02
CA LEU A 257 -3.27 8.73 21.83
C LEU A 257 -3.97 10.08 22.03
N LEU A 258 -3.71 10.78 23.13
CA LEU A 258 -4.29 12.10 23.38
C LEU A 258 -3.95 13.10 22.28
N LEU A 259 -2.70 13.08 21.79
CA LEU A 259 -2.25 13.97 20.71
C LEU A 259 -3.04 13.75 19.42
N VAL A 260 -3.34 12.49 19.07
CA VAL A 260 -4.02 12.18 17.79
C VAL A 260 -5.53 12.04 17.91
N ALA A 261 -6.08 11.87 19.12
CA ALA A 261 -7.49 11.54 19.33
C ALA A 261 -8.47 12.51 18.63
N PRO A 262 -8.31 13.85 18.70
CA PRO A 262 -9.24 14.75 18.01
C PRO A 262 -9.21 14.58 16.48
N ALA A 263 -8.01 14.54 15.90
CA ALA A 263 -7.84 14.36 14.46
C ALA A 263 -8.28 12.96 14.00
N ALA A 264 -7.99 11.92 14.78
CA ALA A 264 -8.41 10.56 14.50
C ALA A 264 -9.94 10.43 14.55
N GLY A 265 -10.60 11.09 15.50
CA GLY A 265 -12.06 11.16 15.58
C GLY A 265 -12.68 11.80 14.34
N LEU A 266 -12.13 12.92 13.87
CA LEU A 266 -12.58 13.59 12.64
C LEU A 266 -12.36 12.72 11.40
N VAL A 267 -11.17 12.13 11.26
CA VAL A 267 -10.84 11.24 10.14
C VAL A 267 -11.74 10.01 10.13
N ALA A 268 -11.97 9.40 11.29
CA ALA A 268 -12.87 8.25 11.42
C ALA A 268 -14.31 8.65 11.08
N ALA A 269 -14.82 9.74 11.64
CA ALA A 269 -16.16 10.22 11.34
C ALA A 269 -16.33 10.54 9.85
N TYR A 270 -15.30 11.09 9.19
CA TYR A 270 -15.29 11.34 7.75
C TYR A 270 -15.30 10.05 6.92
N LEU A 271 -14.40 9.10 7.22
CA LEU A 271 -14.29 7.86 6.45
C LEU A 271 -15.48 6.91 6.67
N LEU A 272 -16.14 6.99 7.83
CA LEU A 272 -17.28 6.15 8.18
C LEU A 272 -18.62 6.68 7.63
N MET A 273 -18.69 7.90 7.10
CA MET A 273 -19.93 8.44 6.52
C MET A 273 -20.46 7.51 5.41
N GLY A 274 -21.69 7.01 5.50
CA GLY A 274 -22.25 6.12 4.46
C GLY A 274 -21.50 4.78 4.28
N VAL A 275 -20.68 4.35 5.24
CA VAL A 275 -19.92 3.08 5.12
C VAL A 275 -20.83 1.85 5.00
N GLY A 276 -22.03 1.91 5.58
CA GLY A 276 -23.02 0.82 5.49
C GLY A 276 -23.57 0.57 4.08
N ALA A 277 -23.36 1.49 3.14
CA ALA A 277 -23.70 1.30 1.73
C ALA A 277 -22.58 0.58 0.95
N ILE A 278 -21.44 0.28 1.57
CA ILE A 278 -20.36 -0.50 0.96
C ILE A 278 -20.59 -1.97 1.28
N ASN A 279 -20.55 -2.81 0.24
CA ASN A 279 -20.64 -4.25 0.38
C ASN A 279 -19.51 -4.77 1.28
N ALA A 280 -19.89 -5.51 2.32
CA ALA A 280 -19.00 -6.18 3.27
C ALA A 280 -19.57 -7.56 3.60
N GLY A 281 -18.71 -8.56 3.81
CA GLY A 281 -19.14 -9.93 4.09
C GLY A 281 -18.04 -10.82 4.67
N ILE A 282 -18.48 -11.95 5.24
CA ILE A 282 -17.62 -13.05 5.70
C ILE A 282 -17.80 -14.22 4.75
N GLY A 283 -16.70 -14.81 4.30
CA GLY A 283 -16.66 -15.87 3.30
C GLY A 283 -16.36 -15.33 1.90
N ALA A 284 -15.67 -16.16 1.10
CA ALA A 284 -15.39 -15.88 -0.31
C ALA A 284 -16.66 -16.02 -1.20
N ALA A 285 -17.72 -16.64 -0.65
CA ALA A 285 -18.96 -16.94 -1.33
C ALA A 285 -19.96 -15.76 -1.36
N SER A 286 -20.64 -15.61 -2.51
CA SER A 286 -21.91 -14.87 -2.56
C SER A 286 -23.03 -15.68 -1.88
N PRO A 287 -24.05 -15.04 -1.28
CA PRO A 287 -25.12 -15.72 -0.51
C PRO A 287 -25.97 -16.75 -1.28
N ALA A 288 -25.76 -16.92 -2.58
CA ALA A 288 -26.54 -17.78 -3.48
C ALA A 288 -25.74 -18.95 -4.09
N GLN A 289 -24.54 -19.26 -3.57
CA GLN A 289 -23.70 -20.32 -4.13
C GLN A 289 -24.09 -21.72 -3.63
N SER A 290 -23.98 -22.71 -4.51
CA SER A 290 -24.12 -24.13 -4.19
C SER A 290 -22.92 -24.66 -3.39
N ALA A 291 -23.07 -25.81 -2.71
CA ALA A 291 -21.99 -26.45 -1.94
C ALA A 291 -20.77 -26.83 -2.80
N VAL A 292 -20.98 -27.15 -4.08
CA VAL A 292 -19.91 -27.47 -5.04
C VAL A 292 -19.11 -26.21 -5.39
N GLU A 293 -19.78 -25.08 -5.63
CA GLU A 293 -19.14 -23.80 -5.89
C GLU A 293 -18.34 -23.31 -4.69
N LEU A 294 -18.87 -23.50 -3.48
CA LEU A 294 -18.15 -23.21 -2.24
C LEU A 294 -16.89 -24.07 -2.09
N GLY A 295 -16.97 -25.36 -2.42
CA GLY A 295 -15.82 -26.28 -2.38
C GLY A 295 -14.71 -25.90 -3.37
N ILE A 296 -15.07 -25.53 -4.60
CA ILE A 296 -14.14 -25.03 -5.62
C ILE A 296 -13.46 -23.74 -5.14
N ASP A 297 -14.21 -22.85 -4.49
CA ASP A 297 -13.69 -21.57 -4.00
C ASP A 297 -12.69 -21.73 -2.85
N ILE A 298 -12.90 -22.69 -1.96
CA ILE A 298 -11.95 -23.02 -0.87
C ILE A 298 -10.63 -23.52 -1.44
N TRP A 299 -10.65 -24.49 -2.36
CA TRP A 299 -9.41 -25.00 -2.95
C TRP A 299 -8.67 -23.93 -3.74
N ARG A 300 -9.39 -23.13 -4.55
CA ARG A 300 -8.81 -21.98 -5.25
C ARG A 300 -8.16 -21.00 -4.28
N THR A 301 -8.80 -20.72 -3.15
CA THR A 301 -8.25 -19.85 -2.09
C THR A 301 -6.99 -20.45 -1.45
N ILE A 302 -6.95 -21.76 -1.21
CA ILE A 302 -5.75 -22.43 -0.69
C ILE A 302 -4.59 -22.37 -1.70
N PHE A 303 -4.85 -22.65 -2.98
CA PHE A 303 -3.84 -22.54 -4.03
C PHE A 303 -3.34 -21.10 -4.17
N PHE A 304 -4.25 -20.12 -4.15
CA PHE A 304 -3.92 -18.70 -4.10
C PHE A 304 -2.99 -18.38 -2.94
N LEU A 305 -3.35 -18.77 -1.71
CA LEU A 305 -2.51 -18.53 -0.54
C LEU A 305 -1.12 -19.16 -0.68
N MET A 306 -1.01 -20.36 -1.25
CA MET A 306 0.27 -21.03 -1.47
C MET A 306 1.15 -20.30 -2.48
N LEU A 307 0.59 -19.90 -3.63
CA LEU A 307 1.32 -19.25 -4.71
C LEU A 307 1.67 -17.80 -4.42
N GLU A 308 0.78 -17.06 -3.75
CA GLU A 308 0.96 -15.63 -3.49
C GLU A 308 1.80 -15.33 -2.25
N ALA A 309 1.73 -16.18 -1.21
CA ALA A 309 2.39 -15.91 0.07
C ALA A 309 2.99 -17.14 0.74
N GLY A 310 2.45 -18.34 0.55
CA GLY A 310 2.81 -19.54 1.32
C GLY A 310 4.23 -20.03 1.04
N LEU A 311 4.58 -20.24 -0.23
CA LEU A 311 5.94 -20.67 -0.62
C LEU A 311 7.01 -19.69 -0.16
N PHE A 312 6.76 -18.39 -0.39
CA PHE A 312 7.61 -17.29 0.08
C PHE A 312 7.68 -17.22 1.61
N GLY A 313 6.53 -17.41 2.28
CA GLY A 313 6.39 -17.38 3.73
C GLY A 313 7.18 -18.48 4.42
N MET A 314 7.20 -19.69 3.87
CA MET A 314 8.03 -20.79 4.40
C MET A 314 9.53 -20.43 4.39
N LEU A 315 10.02 -19.85 3.31
CA LEU A 315 11.41 -19.38 3.21
C LEU A 315 11.67 -18.19 4.16
N ALA A 316 10.70 -17.28 4.28
CA ALA A 316 10.79 -16.14 5.17
C ALA A 316 10.83 -16.53 6.65
N LEU A 317 10.09 -17.56 7.08
CA LEU A 317 10.12 -18.09 8.45
C LEU A 317 11.46 -18.74 8.77
N GLN A 318 12.07 -19.46 7.83
CA GLN A 318 13.41 -20.01 8.01
C GLN A 318 14.47 -18.92 8.12
N ARG A 319 14.27 -17.79 7.43
CA ARG A 319 15.11 -16.60 7.60
C ARG A 319 14.86 -15.88 8.93
N ASN A 320 13.60 -15.68 9.28
CA ASN A 320 13.20 -14.87 10.41
C ASN A 320 11.83 -15.32 10.96
N CYS A 321 11.85 -16.16 12.00
CA CYS A 321 10.65 -16.62 12.70
C CYS A 321 10.24 -15.66 13.83
N SER A 322 10.27 -14.34 13.58
CA SER A 322 9.81 -13.36 14.58
C SER A 322 8.28 -13.36 14.69
N PRO A 323 7.72 -12.97 15.86
CA PRO A 323 6.27 -12.82 16.02
C PRO A 323 5.62 -11.94 14.94
N LEU A 324 6.33 -10.91 14.49
CA LEU A 324 5.82 -10.01 13.45
C LEU A 324 5.78 -10.66 12.05
N MET A 325 6.74 -11.52 11.73
CA MET A 325 6.70 -12.30 10.47
C MET A 325 5.54 -13.31 10.50
N ILE A 326 5.38 -14.04 11.61
CA ILE A 326 4.26 -14.97 11.80
C ILE A 326 2.93 -14.21 11.67
N ALA A 327 2.81 -13.05 12.32
CA ALA A 327 1.62 -12.20 12.22
C ALA A 327 1.35 -11.75 10.77
N SER A 328 2.39 -11.43 10.00
CA SER A 328 2.26 -11.08 8.57
C SER A 328 1.65 -12.23 7.78
N LEU A 329 2.14 -13.46 7.97
CA LEU A 329 1.59 -14.64 7.31
C LEU A 329 0.17 -14.98 7.77
N VAL A 330 -0.14 -14.79 9.05
CA VAL A 330 -1.51 -14.99 9.57
C VAL A 330 -2.48 -13.96 8.96
N VAL A 331 -2.08 -12.70 8.85
CA VAL A 331 -2.89 -11.67 8.17
C VAL A 331 -3.12 -12.04 6.72
N LEU A 332 -2.08 -12.47 6.00
CA LEU A 332 -2.20 -12.91 4.62
C LEU A 332 -3.05 -14.18 4.47
N ALA A 333 -3.03 -15.09 5.45
CA ALA A 333 -3.90 -16.26 5.43
C ALA A 333 -5.37 -15.91 5.73
N ALA A 334 -5.61 -14.86 6.53
CA ALA A 334 -6.94 -14.47 6.99
C ALA A 334 -7.70 -13.60 5.98
N LEU A 335 -7.03 -12.68 5.29
CA LEU A 335 -7.67 -11.68 4.43
C LEU A 335 -8.59 -12.25 3.32
N PRO A 336 -8.25 -13.34 2.62
CA PRO A 336 -9.11 -13.88 1.56
C PRO A 336 -10.49 -14.35 2.03
N TRP A 337 -10.65 -14.59 3.33
CA TRP A 337 -11.90 -15.05 3.94
C TRP A 337 -12.86 -13.91 4.31
N PHE A 338 -12.45 -12.66 4.07
CA PHE A 338 -13.27 -11.47 4.25
C PHE A 338 -13.47 -10.77 2.92
N SER A 339 -14.63 -10.14 2.74
CA SER A 339 -14.91 -9.29 1.58
C SER A 339 -15.30 -7.89 2.03
N PHE A 340 -14.70 -6.89 1.40
CA PHE A 340 -15.09 -5.49 1.58
C PHE A 340 -14.72 -4.68 0.35
N GLY A 341 -15.66 -3.88 -0.15
CA GLY A 341 -15.51 -3.09 -1.38
C GLY A 341 -15.91 -3.85 -2.65
N PRO A 342 -16.06 -3.14 -3.78
CA PRO A 342 -16.57 -3.70 -5.04
C PRO A 342 -15.82 -4.93 -5.54
N ASN A 343 -14.50 -4.98 -5.38
CA ASN A 343 -13.66 -6.05 -5.91
C ASN A 343 -12.87 -6.80 -4.83
N ASN A 344 -13.38 -6.82 -3.59
CA ASN A 344 -12.66 -7.25 -2.39
C ASN A 344 -11.37 -6.45 -2.15
N ASP A 345 -11.52 -5.13 -2.09
CA ASP A 345 -10.44 -4.19 -1.84
C ASP A 345 -9.74 -4.42 -0.51
N LEU A 346 -10.40 -5.02 0.49
CA LEU A 346 -9.74 -5.38 1.75
C LEU A 346 -8.65 -6.43 1.55
N ALA A 347 -8.89 -7.50 0.78
CA ALA A 347 -7.84 -8.48 0.50
C ALA A 347 -6.68 -7.86 -0.28
N MET A 348 -6.98 -7.03 -1.28
CA MET A 348 -5.97 -6.38 -2.13
C MET A 348 -5.14 -5.32 -1.39
N ARG A 349 -5.81 -4.43 -0.64
CA ARG A 349 -5.16 -3.25 -0.05
C ARG A 349 -4.77 -3.46 1.41
N GLY A 350 -5.50 -4.30 2.13
CA GLY A 350 -5.16 -4.72 3.49
C GLY A 350 -3.95 -5.65 3.55
N SER A 351 -3.62 -6.37 2.47
CA SER A 351 -2.43 -7.24 2.43
C SER A 351 -1.11 -6.48 2.27
N ILE A 352 -1.15 -5.24 1.76
CA ILE A 352 0.03 -4.42 1.44
C ILE A 352 1.07 -4.39 2.58
N PRO A 353 0.70 -4.12 3.85
CA PRO A 353 1.69 -4.07 4.94
C PRO A 353 2.37 -5.43 5.19
N ALA A 354 1.60 -6.52 5.20
CA ALA A 354 2.13 -7.86 5.47
C ALA A 354 3.01 -8.36 4.32
N LEU A 355 2.59 -8.15 3.06
CA LEU A 355 3.41 -8.43 1.88
C LEU A 355 4.71 -7.61 1.89
N THR A 356 4.66 -6.35 2.31
CA THR A 356 5.87 -5.52 2.42
C THR A 356 6.88 -6.16 3.38
N ILE A 357 6.44 -6.61 4.56
CA ILE A 357 7.33 -7.27 5.54
C ILE A 357 7.89 -8.57 4.96
N LEU A 358 7.06 -9.38 4.31
CA LEU A 358 7.47 -10.60 3.62
C LEU A 358 8.59 -10.33 2.61
N TRP A 359 8.37 -9.36 1.70
CA TRP A 359 9.35 -9.00 0.68
C TRP A 359 10.64 -8.44 1.28
N LEU A 360 10.55 -7.57 2.29
CA LEU A 360 11.74 -7.02 2.95
C LEU A 360 12.62 -8.12 3.57
N VAL A 361 12.01 -9.16 4.18
CA VAL A 361 12.78 -10.27 4.76
C VAL A 361 13.46 -11.13 3.71
N LEU A 362 12.76 -11.46 2.62
CA LEU A 362 13.30 -12.29 1.55
C LEU A 362 14.39 -11.57 0.74
N ILE A 363 14.18 -10.29 0.44
CA ILE A 363 15.16 -9.44 -0.25
C ILE A 363 16.40 -9.27 0.63
N ALA A 364 16.24 -9.11 1.94
CA ALA A 364 17.37 -9.06 2.86
C ALA A 364 18.22 -10.35 2.83
N GLU A 365 17.63 -11.51 2.54
CA GLU A 365 18.36 -12.77 2.36
C GLU A 365 19.09 -12.84 1.02
N LEU A 366 18.44 -12.47 -0.09
CA LEU A 366 19.07 -12.46 -1.42
C LEU A 366 20.24 -11.48 -1.52
N THR A 367 20.13 -10.34 -0.83
CA THR A 367 21.16 -9.29 -0.80
C THR A 367 22.13 -9.42 0.36
N ALA A 368 22.00 -10.44 1.22
CA ALA A 368 22.88 -10.64 2.37
C ALA A 368 24.31 -11.00 1.96
N ARG A 369 25.28 -10.51 2.75
CA ARG A 369 26.66 -11.02 2.70
C ARG A 369 26.67 -12.51 3.08
N PRO A 370 27.64 -13.32 2.60
CA PRO A 370 27.70 -14.75 2.89
C PRO A 370 27.51 -15.11 4.37
N ALA A 371 28.19 -14.39 5.28
CA ALA A 371 28.11 -14.63 6.72
C ALA A 371 26.77 -14.23 7.38
N GLN A 372 25.90 -13.51 6.68
CA GLN A 372 24.60 -13.03 7.19
C GLN A 372 23.42 -13.85 6.67
N ARG A 373 23.66 -14.76 5.73
CA ARG A 373 22.64 -15.62 5.12
C ARG A 373 22.15 -16.64 6.13
N ALA A 374 20.85 -16.84 6.22
CA ALA A 374 20.26 -17.90 7.04
C ALA A 374 19.86 -19.12 6.21
N LEU A 375 19.59 -18.94 4.92
CA LEU A 375 19.13 -20.02 4.05
C LEU A 375 20.32 -20.77 3.45
N SER A 376 20.14 -22.08 3.25
CA SER A 376 21.10 -22.91 2.52
C SER A 376 21.24 -22.45 1.06
N SER A 377 22.31 -22.88 0.39
CA SER A 377 22.54 -22.56 -1.04
C SER A 377 21.35 -23.01 -1.91
N LEU A 378 20.86 -24.24 -1.70
CA LEU A 378 19.70 -24.78 -2.41
C LEU A 378 18.45 -23.92 -2.19
N MET A 379 18.14 -23.57 -0.95
CA MET A 379 16.97 -22.75 -0.62
C MET A 379 17.05 -21.35 -1.21
N ARG A 380 18.25 -20.76 -1.29
CA ARG A 380 18.46 -19.48 -1.97
C ARG A 380 18.27 -19.58 -3.47
N SER A 381 18.70 -20.67 -4.09
CA SER A 381 18.42 -20.94 -5.50
C SER A 381 16.92 -21.09 -5.75
N VAL A 382 16.19 -21.77 -4.86
CA VAL A 382 14.73 -21.84 -4.90
C VAL A 382 14.12 -20.45 -4.77
N LEU A 383 14.55 -19.65 -3.78
CA LEU A 383 14.05 -18.29 -3.60
C LEU A 383 14.29 -17.42 -4.85
N ALA A 384 15.48 -17.51 -5.46
CA ALA A 384 15.79 -16.80 -6.68
C ALA A 384 14.90 -17.24 -7.85
N MET A 385 14.65 -18.55 -8.00
CA MET A 385 13.71 -19.08 -8.99
C MET A 385 12.30 -18.55 -8.78
N LEU A 386 11.81 -18.52 -7.54
CA LEU A 386 10.48 -17.98 -7.23
C LEU A 386 10.38 -16.49 -7.59
N PHE A 387 11.41 -15.69 -7.30
CA PHE A 387 11.47 -14.28 -7.73
C PHE A 387 11.48 -14.15 -9.26
N LEU A 388 12.23 -14.99 -9.97
CA LEU A 388 12.28 -14.99 -11.44
C LEU A 388 10.92 -15.33 -12.06
N LEU A 389 10.20 -16.30 -11.50
CA LEU A 389 8.86 -16.65 -11.95
C LEU A 389 7.85 -15.54 -11.62
N GLY A 390 7.90 -15.01 -10.40
CA GLY A 390 7.01 -13.91 -9.97
C GLY A 390 7.22 -12.62 -10.76
N MET A 391 8.44 -12.37 -11.26
CA MET A 391 8.76 -11.20 -12.10
C MET A 391 7.93 -11.10 -13.38
N ALA A 392 7.26 -12.16 -13.80
CA ALA A 392 6.34 -12.12 -14.94
C ALA A 392 5.28 -11.01 -14.78
N THR A 393 4.67 -10.88 -13.60
CA THR A 393 3.61 -9.89 -13.33
C THR A 393 4.09 -8.44 -13.45
N PRO A 394 5.13 -7.98 -12.71
CA PRO A 394 5.64 -6.61 -12.87
C PRO A 394 6.19 -6.35 -14.28
N PHE A 395 6.71 -7.38 -14.97
CA PHE A 395 7.10 -7.25 -16.36
C PHE A 395 5.91 -6.92 -17.27
N GLN A 396 4.77 -7.58 -17.13
CA GLN A 396 3.56 -7.26 -17.91
C GLN A 396 3.10 -5.81 -17.68
N GLU A 397 3.16 -5.35 -16.43
CA GLU A 397 2.80 -3.97 -16.05
C GLU A 397 3.74 -2.94 -16.70
N ILE A 398 5.06 -3.16 -16.62
CA ILE A 398 6.07 -2.30 -17.25
C ILE A 398 5.94 -2.34 -18.78
N TYR A 399 5.71 -3.51 -19.37
CA TYR A 399 5.48 -3.66 -20.80
C TYR A 399 4.29 -2.81 -21.26
N ARG A 400 3.16 -2.86 -20.54
CA ARG A 400 1.98 -2.07 -20.86
C ARG A 400 2.23 -0.56 -20.71
N ALA A 401 2.97 -0.15 -19.68
CA ALA A 401 3.34 1.26 -19.49
C ALA A 401 4.21 1.80 -20.65
N LEU A 402 5.12 0.98 -21.18
CA LEU A 402 6.04 1.37 -22.26
C LEU A 402 5.43 1.28 -23.67
N THR A 403 4.51 0.35 -23.90
CA THR A 403 3.95 0.07 -25.24
C THR A 403 2.57 0.71 -25.46
N GLY A 404 1.84 0.97 -24.38
CA GLY A 404 0.57 1.69 -24.46
C GLY A 404 0.77 3.15 -24.84
N ALA A 405 -0.25 3.75 -25.45
CA ALA A 405 -0.25 5.20 -25.67
C ALA A 405 -0.48 5.93 -24.34
N PRO A 406 0.33 6.95 -24.01
CA PRO A 406 -0.03 7.90 -22.97
C PRO A 406 -1.29 8.65 -23.41
N TRP A 407 -2.11 9.06 -22.45
CA TRP A 407 -3.33 9.81 -22.70
C TRP A 407 -3.21 11.20 -22.10
N ALA A 408 -3.79 12.19 -22.79
CA ALA A 408 -3.68 13.59 -22.41
C ALA A 408 -4.41 13.88 -21.10
N ALA A 409 -3.86 14.80 -20.30
CA ALA A 409 -4.52 15.29 -19.09
C ALA A 409 -5.85 15.96 -19.45
N ASP A 410 -6.94 15.54 -18.79
CA ASP A 410 -8.25 16.17 -18.90
C ASP A 410 -8.56 16.93 -17.61
N THR A 411 -8.28 18.23 -17.61
CA THR A 411 -8.50 19.12 -16.46
C THR A 411 -9.96 19.55 -16.31
N SER A 412 -10.82 19.21 -17.28
CA SER A 412 -12.25 19.53 -17.27
C SER A 412 -13.09 18.46 -16.56
N LEU A 413 -12.56 17.25 -16.44
CA LEU A 413 -13.29 16.08 -15.94
C LEU A 413 -13.41 16.10 -14.41
N SER A 414 -14.65 16.26 -13.92
CA SER A 414 -14.98 16.14 -12.48
C SER A 414 -15.05 14.68 -12.02
N ALA A 415 -14.93 14.44 -10.72
CA ALA A 415 -14.94 13.10 -10.15
C ALA A 415 -16.24 12.31 -10.46
N PRO A 416 -17.46 12.88 -10.37
CA PRO A 416 -18.67 12.17 -10.77
C PRO A 416 -18.70 11.84 -12.26
N ALA A 417 -18.18 12.71 -13.12
CA ALA A 417 -18.12 12.47 -14.56
C ALA A 417 -17.10 11.35 -14.88
N ALA A 418 -15.94 11.35 -14.22
CA ALA A 418 -14.93 10.30 -14.32
C ALA A 418 -15.47 8.93 -13.85
N LEU A 419 -16.18 8.90 -12.72
CA LEU A 419 -16.75 7.68 -12.15
C LEU A 419 -18.08 7.26 -12.79
N ARG A 420 -18.66 8.11 -13.64
CA ARG A 420 -19.97 7.94 -14.32
C ARG A 420 -21.13 7.60 -13.36
N SER A 421 -20.94 7.85 -12.06
CA SER A 421 -21.83 7.45 -10.98
C SER A 421 -21.40 8.11 -9.66
N PHE A 422 -22.21 7.93 -8.61
CA PHE A 422 -21.90 8.32 -7.23
C PHE A 422 -21.68 7.09 -6.35
N PRO A 423 -20.59 6.32 -6.54
CA PRO A 423 -20.38 5.13 -5.74
C PRO A 423 -20.15 5.51 -4.27
N PRO A 424 -20.69 4.72 -3.32
CA PRO A 424 -20.64 5.06 -1.89
C PRO A 424 -19.22 5.15 -1.37
N HIS A 425 -18.24 4.47 -1.99
CA HIS A 425 -16.83 4.54 -1.61
C HIS A 425 -16.09 5.83 -2.05
N TYR A 426 -16.72 6.70 -2.84
CA TYR A 426 -16.22 8.05 -3.18
C TYR A 426 -17.12 9.17 -2.71
N PHE A 427 -18.41 8.93 -2.49
CA PHE A 427 -19.37 9.98 -2.17
C PHE A 427 -20.27 9.59 -0.99
N ALA A 428 -20.59 10.55 -0.15
CA ALA A 428 -21.55 10.35 0.93
C ALA A 428 -22.38 11.61 1.16
N SER A 429 -23.58 11.44 1.68
CA SER A 429 -24.43 12.54 2.12
C SER A 429 -23.94 13.06 3.47
N PRO A 430 -23.69 14.38 3.63
CA PRO A 430 -23.41 14.99 4.92
C PRO A 430 -24.52 14.72 5.94
N ASN A 431 -25.75 14.58 5.45
CA ASN A 431 -26.93 14.27 6.26
C ASN A 431 -26.92 12.84 6.80
N ASP A 432 -26.05 11.94 6.36
CA ASP A 432 -26.00 10.58 6.90
C ASP A 432 -24.93 10.41 7.99
N SER A 433 -24.33 11.52 8.43
CA SER A 433 -23.13 11.51 9.29
C SER A 433 -23.34 12.13 10.68
N ALA A 434 -22.51 11.71 11.63
CA ALA A 434 -22.35 12.40 12.91
C ALA A 434 -21.75 13.82 12.76
N LEU A 435 -21.29 14.19 11.56
CA LEU A 435 -20.65 15.47 11.24
C LEU A 435 -21.61 16.49 10.63
N ARG A 436 -22.94 16.26 10.67
CA ARG A 436 -23.97 17.21 10.19
C ARG A 436 -23.73 18.66 10.60
N HIS A 437 -23.22 18.89 11.82
CA HIS A 437 -22.96 20.23 12.36
C HIS A 437 -21.65 20.85 11.87
N VAL A 438 -20.69 20.06 11.40
CA VAL A 438 -19.38 20.53 10.92
C VAL A 438 -19.47 21.03 9.47
N PHE A 439 -20.40 20.48 8.69
CA PHE A 439 -20.57 20.80 7.27
C PHE A 439 -21.64 21.87 6.98
N ARG A 440 -22.37 22.33 8.01
CA ARG A 440 -23.27 23.49 7.92
C ARG A 440 -22.45 24.77 8.10
N ASN A 441 -22.00 25.34 7.00
CA ASN A 441 -21.72 26.76 6.87
C ASN A 441 -22.71 27.32 5.84
#